data_AF-C7P6I8-F1
#
_entry.id   AF-C7P6I8-F1
#
_cell.length_a   1.000
_cell.length_b   1.000
_cell.length_c   1.000
_cell.angle_alpha   90.00
_cell.angle_beta   90.00
_cell.angle_gamma   90.00
#
_symmetry.space_group_name_H-M   'P 1'
#
loop_
_entity.id
_entity.type
_entity.pdbx_description
1 polymer ?
#
loop_
_entity_poly.entity_id
_entity_poly.type
_entity_poly.pdbx_seq_one_letter_code
_entity_poly.pdbx_strand_id
1 'polypeptide(L)'
;MASSLWYLYEFARKKWIKKFVDAKSEESSYIPPERYRKVPPVVEFPERCISCEACKESCPAFAIELIYNESYNKKLPKIDEGSCIACANCVEACPTGVLEIDKHRAETEGLFFDIPKYTNLIIDEEVCVRCGNCERACPVNVIKRKEGRYVIDRASCISCKECIKACPIENAIVVFDERTLKEKIEKAFEIKNKIIIGKLEVKENVIEEIPHIVDSLCITCGTCKDVCIGEIDLKEKKVVECVKCGLCIEVCPTTAIRTHVPIIPKRKDICYVIDEDLCIGCRICQKVCHVNAVKISKEIKLPYIVPELCVACGACERECPVGAIRAVKPEEAKEAVKRRIIEDKIIENIEEDLISFTEKYGKVMEEIEKLSLKKMKEELKRKVHEERRRIKEMKRELYDKKDNR
;
A
#
# COMPACT_ATOMS: atom_id res chain seq x y z
N MET A 1 -85.13 21.31 21.86
CA MET A 1 -84.72 19.89 21.87
C MET A 1 -84.96 19.22 20.51
N ALA A 2 -84.55 19.85 19.40
CA ALA A 2 -84.82 19.30 18.06
C ALA A 2 -83.56 18.97 17.25
N SER A 3 -82.37 19.44 17.66
CA SER A 3 -81.15 19.16 16.89
C SER A 3 -80.56 17.78 17.20
N SER A 4 -80.44 17.39 18.48
CA SER A 4 -79.78 16.14 18.88
C SER A 4 -80.54 14.88 18.45
N LEU A 5 -81.87 14.88 18.56
CA LEU A 5 -82.74 13.80 18.08
C LEU A 5 -82.70 13.65 16.55
N TRP A 6 -82.60 14.76 15.83
CA TRP A 6 -82.46 14.76 14.38
C TRP A 6 -81.10 14.19 13.94
N TYR A 7 -80.01 14.54 14.64
CA TYR A 7 -78.70 13.94 14.40
C TYR A 7 -78.67 12.45 14.72
N LEU A 8 -79.27 12.01 15.83
CA LEU A 8 -79.40 10.58 16.16
C LEU A 8 -80.17 9.81 15.08
N TYR A 9 -81.26 10.38 14.57
CA TYR A 9 -82.02 9.78 13.47
C TYR A 9 -81.20 9.71 12.17
N GLU A 10 -80.41 10.73 11.84
CA GLU A 10 -79.54 10.69 10.66
C GLU A 10 -78.40 9.68 10.79
N PHE A 11 -77.76 9.61 11.95
CA PHE A 11 -76.69 8.64 12.20
C PHE A 11 -77.20 7.19 12.26
N ALA A 12 -78.47 6.98 12.62
CA ALA A 12 -79.09 5.65 12.63
C ALA A 12 -79.57 5.17 11.24
N ARG A 13 -79.54 6.01 10.20
CA ARG A 13 -79.97 5.60 8.86
C ARG A 13 -78.99 4.56 8.31
N LYS A 14 -79.51 3.41 7.87
CA LYS A 14 -78.72 2.34 7.21
C LYS A 14 -77.82 2.86 6.09
N LYS A 15 -78.26 3.88 5.34
CA LYS A 15 -77.50 4.48 4.25
C LYS A 15 -76.31 5.32 4.75
N TRP A 16 -76.47 6.01 5.88
CA TRP A 16 -75.39 6.73 6.54
C TRP A 16 -74.39 5.75 7.17
N ILE A 17 -74.87 4.76 7.93
CA ILE A 17 -74.03 3.70 8.54
C ILE A 17 -73.23 2.98 7.46
N LYS A 18 -73.88 2.57 6.35
CA LYS A 18 -73.18 1.89 5.27
C LYS A 18 -72.12 2.79 4.62
N LYS A 19 -72.44 4.06 4.35
CA LYS A 19 -71.44 5.02 3.84
C LYS A 19 -70.29 5.27 4.81
N PHE A 20 -70.56 5.29 6.12
CA PHE A 20 -69.57 5.54 7.16
C PHE A 20 -68.65 4.33 7.38
N VAL A 21 -69.21 3.12 7.39
CA VAL A 21 -68.45 1.87 7.56
C VAL A 21 -67.70 1.49 6.28
N ASP A 22 -68.28 1.73 5.10
CA ASP A 22 -67.64 1.51 3.80
C ASP A 22 -66.84 2.72 3.32
N ALA A 23 -66.67 3.76 4.15
CA ALA A 23 -65.83 4.91 3.81
C ALA A 23 -64.37 4.48 3.72
N LYS A 24 -63.91 4.20 2.50
CA LYS A 24 -62.50 4.03 2.18
C LYS A 24 -62.01 5.32 1.55
N SER A 25 -60.94 5.90 2.09
CA SER A 25 -60.20 6.93 1.37
C SER A 25 -59.66 6.32 0.08
N GLU A 26 -59.84 6.98 -1.06
CA GLU A 26 -59.19 6.55 -2.30
C GLU A 26 -57.67 6.68 -2.11
N GLU A 27 -56.91 5.62 -2.41
CA GLU A 27 -55.46 5.56 -2.17
C GLU A 27 -54.70 6.68 -2.91
N SER A 28 -55.24 7.15 -4.03
CA SER A 28 -54.73 8.29 -4.81
C SER A 28 -54.98 9.67 -4.20
N SER A 29 -55.84 9.78 -3.18
CA SER A 29 -56.18 11.06 -2.53
C SER A 29 -55.27 11.40 -1.34
N TYR A 30 -54.45 10.45 -0.90
CA TYR A 30 -53.52 10.63 0.19
C TYR A 30 -52.11 10.88 -0.36
N ILE A 31 -51.71 12.14 -0.38
CA ILE A 31 -50.30 12.50 -0.55
C ILE A 31 -49.73 12.56 0.87
N PRO A 32 -48.90 11.59 1.29
CA PRO A 32 -48.28 11.64 2.59
C PRO A 32 -47.49 12.95 2.72
N PRO A 33 -47.56 13.67 3.85
CA PRO A 33 -46.72 14.84 4.06
C PRO A 33 -45.25 14.45 3.92
N GLU A 34 -44.41 15.41 3.53
CA GLU A 34 -42.98 15.19 3.23
C GLU A 34 -42.20 14.55 4.39
N ARG A 35 -42.76 14.57 5.61
CA ARG A 35 -42.22 14.00 6.85
C ARG A 35 -42.91 12.72 7.34
N TYR A 36 -43.75 12.09 6.51
CA TYR A 36 -44.47 10.87 6.89
C TYR A 36 -43.52 9.66 6.85
N ARG A 37 -43.17 9.15 8.01
CA ARG A 37 -42.30 7.97 8.16
C ARG A 37 -43.10 6.69 7.91
N LYS A 38 -42.67 5.88 6.94
CA LYS A 38 -43.23 4.52 6.72
C LYS A 38 -42.96 3.64 7.93
N VAL A 39 -43.99 3.04 8.48
CA VAL A 39 -43.94 2.17 9.66
C VAL A 39 -44.73 0.91 9.38
N PRO A 40 -44.28 -0.28 9.82
CA PRO A 40 -43.08 -0.59 10.61
C PRO A 40 -41.75 -0.66 9.81
N PRO A 41 -40.58 -0.87 10.48
CA PRO A 41 -39.32 -1.18 9.79
C PRO A 41 -39.42 -2.38 8.86
N VAL A 42 -38.65 -2.35 7.78
CA VAL A 42 -38.55 -3.44 6.80
C VAL A 42 -37.15 -4.04 6.81
N VAL A 43 -37.05 -5.31 6.41
CA VAL A 43 -35.79 -6.06 6.25
C VAL A 43 -35.37 -5.95 4.79
N GLU A 44 -34.44 -5.06 4.45
CA GLU A 44 -34.06 -4.80 3.04
C GLU A 44 -33.03 -5.79 2.48
N PHE A 45 -32.11 -6.30 3.33
CA PHE A 45 -31.04 -7.23 2.93
C PHE A 45 -30.98 -8.46 3.85
N PRO A 46 -31.97 -9.37 3.79
CA PRO A 46 -32.07 -10.50 4.71
C PRO A 46 -30.80 -11.34 4.79
N GLU A 47 -30.06 -11.50 3.69
CA GLU A 47 -28.81 -12.25 3.58
C GLU A 47 -27.68 -11.72 4.47
N ARG A 48 -27.68 -10.42 4.83
CA ARG A 48 -26.69 -9.82 5.74
C ARG A 48 -27.01 -10.02 7.22
N CYS A 49 -28.24 -10.44 7.56
CA CYS A 49 -28.64 -10.68 8.94
C CYS A 49 -27.83 -11.83 9.54
N ILE A 50 -27.24 -11.63 10.71
CA ILE A 50 -26.47 -12.66 11.46
C ILE A 50 -27.27 -13.29 12.60
N SER A 51 -28.57 -13.04 12.69
CA SER A 51 -29.47 -13.57 13.73
C SER A 51 -29.01 -13.29 15.18
N CYS A 52 -28.35 -12.15 15.43
CA CYS A 52 -27.77 -11.80 16.73
C CYS A 52 -28.77 -11.28 17.78
N GLU A 53 -30.06 -11.17 17.42
CA GLU A 53 -31.16 -10.68 18.29
C GLU A 53 -31.04 -9.24 18.81
N ALA A 54 -30.02 -8.47 18.44
CA ALA A 54 -29.82 -7.09 18.91
C ALA A 54 -31.06 -6.18 18.71
N CYS A 55 -31.73 -6.30 17.56
CA CYS A 55 -32.95 -5.54 17.25
C CYS A 55 -34.12 -5.85 18.19
N LYS A 56 -34.27 -7.12 18.61
CA LYS A 56 -35.29 -7.58 19.53
C LYS A 56 -35.03 -7.04 20.94
N GLU A 57 -33.80 -7.18 21.43
CA GLU A 57 -33.41 -6.68 22.75
C GLU A 57 -33.46 -5.16 22.85
N SER A 58 -33.16 -4.44 21.76
CA SER A 58 -33.24 -2.97 21.72
C SER A 58 -34.68 -2.42 21.64
N CYS A 59 -35.69 -3.26 21.42
CA CYS A 59 -37.06 -2.82 21.13
C CYS A 59 -37.82 -2.50 22.44
N PRO A 60 -38.08 -1.21 22.76
CA PRO A 60 -38.77 -0.85 24.01
C PRO A 60 -40.24 -1.26 24.02
N ALA A 61 -40.84 -1.50 22.84
CA ALA A 61 -42.23 -1.90 22.68
C ALA A 61 -42.41 -3.42 22.53
N PHE A 62 -41.32 -4.20 22.60
CA PHE A 62 -41.32 -5.66 22.43
C PHE A 62 -42.01 -6.13 21.13
N ALA A 63 -41.94 -5.32 20.08
CA ALA A 63 -42.65 -5.55 18.81
C ALA A 63 -41.91 -6.51 17.86
N ILE A 64 -40.75 -7.05 18.24
CA ILE A 64 -39.87 -7.81 17.33
C ILE A 64 -39.65 -9.22 17.86
N GLU A 65 -39.97 -10.22 17.02
CA GLU A 65 -39.67 -11.63 17.27
C GLU A 65 -38.79 -12.18 16.15
N LEU A 66 -37.81 -13.04 16.47
CA LEU A 66 -36.99 -13.68 15.45
C LEU A 66 -37.60 -15.02 15.03
N ILE A 67 -38.11 -15.08 13.80
CA ILE A 67 -38.74 -16.28 13.22
C ILE A 67 -37.78 -16.91 12.21
N TYR A 68 -37.70 -18.23 12.23
CA TYR A 68 -36.90 -18.97 11.27
C TYR A 68 -37.44 -18.80 9.85
N ASN A 69 -36.57 -18.42 8.92
CA ASN A 69 -36.89 -18.25 7.51
C ASN A 69 -36.18 -19.35 6.70
N GLU A 70 -36.96 -20.17 6.01
CA GLU A 70 -36.45 -21.31 5.22
C GLU A 70 -35.58 -20.87 4.04
N SER A 71 -35.95 -19.80 3.33
CA SER A 71 -35.24 -19.31 2.15
C SER A 71 -33.80 -18.87 2.44
N TYR A 72 -33.54 -18.40 3.66
CA TYR A 72 -32.23 -17.92 4.08
C TYR A 72 -31.56 -18.82 5.13
N ASN A 73 -32.20 -19.93 5.51
CA ASN A 73 -31.73 -20.88 6.52
C ASN A 73 -31.24 -20.21 7.83
N LYS A 74 -32.00 -19.21 8.31
CA LYS A 74 -31.65 -18.46 9.53
C LYS A 74 -32.86 -17.75 10.11
N LYS A 75 -32.73 -17.26 11.35
CA LYS A 75 -33.78 -16.47 11.99
C LYS A 75 -33.72 -15.02 11.53
N LEU A 76 -34.86 -14.48 11.10
CA LEU A 76 -35.04 -13.09 10.70
C LEU A 76 -36.05 -12.39 11.61
N PRO A 77 -35.89 -11.08 11.85
CA PRO A 77 -36.85 -10.32 12.64
C PRO A 77 -38.18 -10.22 11.89
N LYS A 78 -39.26 -10.59 12.58
CA LYS A 78 -40.63 -10.28 12.23
C LYS A 78 -41.11 -9.19 13.19
N ILE A 79 -41.65 -8.11 12.62
CA ILE A 79 -42.08 -6.94 13.36
C ILE A 79 -43.60 -6.92 13.38
N ASP A 80 -44.18 -6.78 14.58
CA ASP A 80 -45.62 -6.58 14.76
C ASP A 80 -45.99 -5.11 14.53
N GLU A 81 -46.85 -4.87 13.53
CA GLU A 81 -47.20 -3.50 13.12
C GLU A 81 -48.02 -2.78 14.20
N GLY A 82 -48.84 -3.51 14.95
CA GLY A 82 -49.71 -2.94 15.99
C GLY A 82 -48.94 -2.49 17.24
N SER A 83 -47.86 -3.19 17.59
CA SER A 83 -47.02 -2.87 18.76
C SER A 83 -45.87 -1.91 18.44
N CYS A 84 -45.47 -1.78 17.18
CA CYS A 84 -44.35 -0.94 16.79
C CYS A 84 -44.63 0.55 17.00
N ILE A 85 -43.87 1.19 17.89
CA ILE A 85 -43.97 2.64 18.16
C ILE A 85 -43.09 3.51 17.26
N ALA A 86 -42.45 2.93 16.23
CA ALA A 86 -41.64 3.65 15.24
C ALA A 86 -40.44 4.46 15.79
N CYS A 87 -39.89 4.05 16.94
CA CYS A 87 -38.75 4.73 17.59
C CYS A 87 -37.40 4.54 16.88
N ALA A 88 -37.29 3.56 15.98
CA ALA A 88 -36.09 3.23 15.21
C ALA A 88 -34.86 2.71 15.97
N ASN A 89 -34.93 2.46 17.28
CA ASN A 89 -33.84 1.81 18.04
C ASN A 89 -33.32 0.51 17.40
N CYS A 90 -34.22 -0.30 16.84
CA CYS A 90 -33.86 -1.56 16.18
C CYS A 90 -33.05 -1.36 14.89
N VAL A 91 -33.26 -0.23 14.20
CA VAL A 91 -32.46 0.19 13.04
C VAL A 91 -31.06 0.56 13.53
N GLU A 92 -30.94 1.43 14.53
CA GLU A 92 -29.64 1.88 15.06
C GLU A 92 -28.82 0.73 15.67
N ALA A 93 -29.47 -0.16 16.44
CA ALA A 93 -28.81 -1.28 17.10
C ALA A 93 -28.35 -2.38 16.13
N CYS A 94 -28.78 -2.37 14.87
CA CYS A 94 -28.47 -3.43 13.92
C CYS A 94 -27.02 -3.29 13.38
N PRO A 95 -26.09 -4.18 13.76
CA PRO A 95 -24.67 -4.06 13.38
C PRO A 95 -24.42 -4.34 11.89
N THR A 96 -25.36 -4.99 11.22
CA THR A 96 -25.25 -5.40 9.81
C THR A 96 -26.10 -4.56 8.87
N GLY A 97 -26.83 -3.56 9.38
CA GLY A 97 -27.59 -2.64 8.54
C GLY A 97 -28.77 -3.22 7.79
N VAL A 98 -29.47 -4.20 8.37
CA VAL A 98 -30.51 -4.98 7.66
C VAL A 98 -31.92 -4.40 7.83
N LEU A 99 -32.15 -3.66 8.90
CA LEU A 99 -33.43 -3.02 9.20
C LEU A 99 -33.39 -1.56 8.78
N GLU A 100 -34.47 -1.10 8.14
CA GLU A 100 -34.66 0.29 7.73
C GLU A 100 -36.09 0.75 8.08
N ILE A 101 -36.24 2.00 8.53
CA ILE A 101 -37.56 2.66 8.67
C ILE A 101 -37.57 3.85 7.72
N ASP A 102 -38.25 3.71 6.59
CA ASP A 102 -38.30 4.74 5.54
C ASP A 102 -36.92 5.20 5.08
N LYS A 103 -36.48 6.42 5.45
CA LYS A 103 -35.14 6.96 5.19
C LYS A 103 -34.36 7.20 6.47
N HIS A 104 -34.72 6.53 7.57
CA HIS A 104 -34.12 6.81 8.87
C HIS A 104 -32.59 6.75 8.83
N ARG A 105 -31.98 5.70 8.26
CA ARG A 105 -30.51 5.66 8.14
C ARG A 105 -29.97 6.77 7.25
N ALA A 106 -30.63 7.10 6.14
CA ALA A 106 -30.20 8.21 5.29
C ALA A 106 -30.35 9.59 5.96
N GLU A 107 -31.27 9.73 6.93
CA GLU A 107 -31.49 10.93 7.72
C GLU A 107 -30.65 10.99 8.99
N THR A 108 -30.27 9.84 9.55
CA THR A 108 -29.44 9.72 10.75
C THR A 108 -27.96 9.48 10.46
N GLU A 109 -27.59 9.12 9.23
CA GLU A 109 -26.21 9.01 8.78
C GLU A 109 -25.48 10.35 9.03
N GLY A 110 -24.54 10.33 9.98
CA GLY A 110 -23.79 11.52 10.39
C GLY A 110 -24.41 12.33 11.54
N LEU A 111 -25.50 11.86 12.17
CA LEU A 111 -25.90 12.32 13.50
C LEU A 111 -24.94 11.78 14.56
N PHE A 112 -24.92 12.44 15.72
CA PHE A 112 -23.92 12.30 16.77
C PHE A 112 -23.72 10.88 17.36
N PHE A 113 -24.57 9.90 17.01
CA PHE A 113 -24.54 8.52 17.53
C PHE A 113 -24.19 7.42 16.52
N ASP A 114 -24.08 7.70 15.21
CA ASP A 114 -23.35 6.79 14.32
C ASP A 114 -21.88 6.84 14.70
N ILE A 115 -21.17 5.71 14.82
CA ILE A 115 -19.71 5.75 14.92
C ILE A 115 -19.19 6.01 13.50
N PRO A 116 -18.87 7.25 13.13
CA PRO A 116 -18.61 7.54 11.75
C PRO A 116 -17.14 7.21 11.54
N LYS A 117 -16.86 6.42 10.51
CA LYS A 117 -15.49 6.04 10.19
C LYS A 117 -14.79 7.17 9.45
N TYR A 118 -14.30 8.16 10.17
CA TYR A 118 -13.50 9.24 9.58
C TYR A 118 -12.06 8.82 9.28
N THR A 119 -11.56 7.80 9.96
CA THR A 119 -10.16 7.38 9.83
C THR A 119 -10.01 6.27 8.80
N ASN A 120 -9.21 6.54 7.78
CA ASN A 120 -8.87 5.62 6.70
C ASN A 120 -7.39 5.20 6.78
N LEU A 121 -7.09 4.01 6.27
CA LEU A 121 -5.77 3.39 6.28
C LEU A 121 -5.39 2.97 4.86
N ILE A 122 -4.19 3.34 4.42
CA ILE A 122 -3.62 2.95 3.12
C ILE A 122 -2.18 2.48 3.33
N ILE A 123 -1.79 1.43 2.61
CA ILE A 123 -0.41 0.93 2.63
C ILE A 123 0.37 1.64 1.53
N ASP A 124 1.47 2.27 1.90
CA ASP A 124 2.44 2.84 0.98
C ASP A 124 3.35 1.74 0.44
N GLU A 125 3.21 1.43 -0.84
CA GLU A 125 3.98 0.37 -1.49
C GLU A 125 5.44 0.73 -1.79
N GLU A 126 5.80 2.01 -1.84
CA GLU A 126 7.20 2.43 -2.05
C GLU A 126 8.04 2.13 -0.80
N VAL A 127 7.41 2.24 0.37
CA VAL A 127 8.02 1.99 1.68
C VAL A 127 7.79 0.54 2.14
N CYS A 128 6.73 -0.12 1.67
CA CYS A 128 6.37 -1.47 2.09
C CYS A 128 7.38 -2.53 1.62
N VAL A 129 8.01 -3.19 2.58
CA VAL A 129 8.91 -4.34 2.34
C VAL A 129 8.19 -5.68 2.14
N ARG A 130 6.85 -5.66 1.95
CA ARG A 130 6.01 -6.82 1.60
C ARG A 130 6.10 -8.01 2.57
N CYS A 131 6.36 -7.74 3.86
CA CYS A 131 6.56 -8.78 4.88
C CYS A 131 5.30 -9.53 5.35
N GLY A 132 4.11 -9.03 5.05
CA GLY A 132 2.83 -9.67 5.43
C GLY A 132 2.45 -9.59 6.91
N ASN A 133 3.14 -8.77 7.71
CA ASN A 133 2.78 -8.59 9.13
C ASN A 133 1.39 -7.95 9.29
N CYS A 134 1.04 -6.99 8.44
CA CYS A 134 -0.25 -6.31 8.48
C CYS A 134 -1.43 -7.25 8.19
N GLU A 135 -1.28 -8.15 7.21
CA GLU A 135 -2.29 -9.16 6.88
C GLU A 135 -2.57 -10.08 8.07
N ARG A 136 -1.52 -10.59 8.72
CA ARG A 136 -1.65 -11.49 9.88
C ARG A 136 -2.16 -10.79 11.14
N ALA A 137 -1.86 -9.51 11.32
CA ALA A 137 -2.31 -8.73 12.47
C ALA A 137 -3.76 -8.25 12.34
N CYS A 138 -4.38 -8.37 11.16
CA CYS A 138 -5.71 -7.81 10.92
C CYS A 138 -6.80 -8.72 11.53
N PRO A 139 -7.54 -8.27 12.56
CA PRO A 139 -8.53 -9.11 13.24
C PRO A 139 -9.76 -9.40 12.37
N VAL A 140 -10.04 -8.53 11.39
CA VAL A 140 -11.18 -8.62 10.46
C VAL A 140 -10.76 -9.11 9.07
N ASN A 141 -9.50 -9.49 8.88
CA ASN A 141 -8.99 -10.09 7.63
C ASN A 141 -9.23 -9.28 6.34
N VAL A 142 -9.30 -7.95 6.43
CA VAL A 142 -9.58 -7.04 5.28
C VAL A 142 -8.34 -6.67 4.46
N ILE A 143 -7.15 -7.05 4.93
CA ILE A 143 -5.88 -6.80 4.24
C ILE A 143 -5.53 -8.04 3.43
N LYS A 144 -5.30 -7.90 2.12
CA LYS A 144 -5.00 -9.01 1.21
C LYS A 144 -3.85 -8.71 0.27
N ARG A 145 -3.10 -9.75 -0.10
CA ARG A 145 -2.06 -9.66 -1.13
C ARG A 145 -2.68 -9.77 -2.54
N LYS A 146 -2.54 -8.74 -3.37
CA LYS A 146 -2.94 -8.71 -4.79
C LYS A 146 -1.75 -8.26 -5.62
N GLU A 147 -1.40 -8.96 -6.70
CA GLU A 147 -0.31 -8.55 -7.62
C GLU A 147 1.03 -8.25 -6.91
N GLY A 148 1.33 -8.97 -5.82
CA GLY A 148 2.56 -8.76 -5.05
C GLY A 148 2.54 -7.59 -4.04
N ARG A 149 1.47 -6.78 -3.99
CA ARG A 149 1.25 -5.69 -3.01
C ARG A 149 0.15 -6.05 -2.01
N TYR A 150 0.17 -5.42 -0.84
CA TYR A 150 -0.89 -5.55 0.17
C TYR A 150 -1.88 -4.40 0.03
N VAL A 151 -3.17 -4.73 -0.05
CA VAL A 151 -4.26 -3.77 -0.22
C VAL A 151 -5.21 -3.90 0.96
N ILE A 152 -5.61 -2.77 1.54
CA ILE A 152 -6.61 -2.70 2.62
C ILE A 152 -7.97 -2.41 1.98
N ASP A 153 -8.97 -3.24 2.23
CA ASP A 153 -10.35 -2.87 1.96
C ASP A 153 -10.81 -1.80 2.96
N ARG A 154 -10.93 -0.56 2.47
CA ARG A 154 -11.30 0.60 3.27
C ARG A 154 -12.77 0.57 3.70
N ALA A 155 -13.66 -0.10 2.98
CA ALA A 155 -15.07 -0.16 3.38
C ALA A 155 -15.23 -1.06 4.61
N SER A 156 -14.60 -2.24 4.59
CA SER A 156 -14.73 -3.24 5.66
C SER A 156 -13.77 -3.03 6.84
N CYS A 157 -12.75 -2.17 6.70
CA CYS A 157 -11.79 -1.93 7.76
C CYS A 157 -12.42 -1.22 8.97
N ILE A 158 -12.16 -1.70 10.19
CA ILE A 158 -12.69 -1.10 11.44
C ILE A 158 -11.74 -0.10 12.10
N SER A 159 -10.64 0.27 11.44
CA SER A 159 -9.64 1.24 11.93
C SER A 159 -9.06 0.95 13.33
N CYS A 160 -8.90 -0.32 13.70
CA CYS A 160 -8.30 -0.74 14.98
C CYS A 160 -6.79 -0.47 15.11
N LYS A 161 -6.11 -0.15 14.00
CA LYS A 161 -4.67 0.18 13.92
C LYS A 161 -3.70 -0.95 14.32
N GLU A 162 -4.14 -2.19 14.46
CA GLU A 162 -3.26 -3.33 14.73
C GLU A 162 -2.21 -3.57 13.63
N CYS A 163 -2.58 -3.31 12.37
CA CYS A 163 -1.64 -3.38 11.26
C CYS A 163 -0.47 -2.39 11.40
N ILE A 164 -0.68 -1.22 12.01
CA ILE A 164 0.37 -0.21 12.25
C ILE A 164 1.33 -0.72 13.32
N LYS A 165 0.80 -1.25 14.43
CA LYS A 165 1.62 -1.77 15.54
C LYS A 165 2.52 -2.92 15.09
N ALA A 166 1.97 -3.80 14.24
CA ALA A 166 2.68 -4.95 13.67
C ALA A 166 3.65 -4.58 12.53
N CYS A 167 3.52 -3.38 11.96
CA CYS A 167 4.39 -2.92 10.88
C CYS A 167 5.79 -2.61 11.43
N PRO A 168 6.84 -3.22 10.89
CA PRO A 168 8.21 -2.95 11.32
C PRO A 168 8.79 -1.67 10.68
N ILE A 169 8.11 -1.16 9.63
CA ILE A 169 8.50 0.05 8.92
C ILE A 169 7.64 1.21 9.41
N GLU A 170 8.28 2.30 9.80
CA GLU A 170 7.56 3.51 10.20
C GLU A 170 6.89 4.15 8.98
N ASN A 171 5.69 4.69 9.18
CA ASN A 171 4.91 5.40 8.16
C ASN A 171 4.53 4.59 6.90
N ALA A 172 4.82 3.29 6.83
CA ALA A 172 4.40 2.45 5.70
C ALA A 172 2.87 2.27 5.61
N ILE A 173 2.14 2.52 6.70
CA ILE A 173 0.68 2.55 6.71
C ILE A 173 0.25 3.98 7.02
N VAL A 174 -0.23 4.66 5.98
CA VAL A 174 -0.71 6.03 6.05
C VAL A 174 -2.10 6.05 6.66
N VAL A 175 -2.26 6.86 7.70
CA VAL A 175 -3.54 7.13 8.34
C VAL A 175 -3.99 8.52 7.92
N PHE A 176 -5.21 8.64 7.42
CA PHE A 176 -5.81 9.95 7.22
C PHE A 176 -7.21 10.01 7.79
N ASP A 177 -7.51 11.12 8.44
CA ASP A 177 -8.81 11.40 9.03
C ASP A 177 -9.56 12.41 8.16
N GLU A 178 -10.80 12.08 7.78
CA GLU A 178 -11.62 12.90 6.89
C GLU A 178 -11.95 14.28 7.47
N ARG A 179 -12.10 14.40 8.80
CA ARG A 179 -12.37 15.71 9.44
C ARG A 179 -11.15 16.60 9.34
N THR A 180 -9.98 16.08 9.73
CA THR A 180 -8.72 16.81 9.62
C THR A 180 -8.42 17.16 8.16
N LEU A 181 -8.69 16.26 7.23
CA LEU A 181 -8.50 16.51 5.81
C LEU A 181 -9.39 17.66 5.30
N LYS A 182 -10.67 17.67 5.69
CA LYS A 182 -11.61 18.74 5.32
C LYS A 182 -11.11 20.11 5.78
N GLU A 183 -10.65 20.21 7.03
CA GLU A 183 -10.09 21.47 7.56
C GLU A 183 -8.85 21.92 6.78
N LYS A 184 -7.97 20.98 6.39
CA LYS A 184 -6.79 21.31 5.57
C LYS A 184 -7.18 21.81 4.19
N ILE A 185 -8.18 21.19 3.57
CA ILE A 185 -8.70 21.59 2.25
C ILE A 185 -9.29 22.99 2.31
N GLU A 186 -10.14 23.29 3.30
CA GLU A 186 -10.75 24.60 3.48
C GLU A 186 -9.69 25.69 3.66
N LYS A 187 -8.69 25.46 4.52
CA LYS A 187 -7.54 26.37 4.69
C LYS A 187 -6.77 26.59 3.38
N ALA A 188 -6.51 25.53 2.62
CA ALA A 188 -5.82 25.62 1.35
C ALA A 188 -6.61 26.44 0.32
N PHE A 189 -7.93 26.27 0.27
CA PHE A 189 -8.80 27.10 -0.57
C PHE A 189 -8.80 28.57 -0.16
N GLU A 190 -8.85 28.86 1.14
CA GLU A 190 -8.76 30.25 1.62
C GLU A 190 -7.44 30.91 1.22
N ILE A 191 -6.32 30.20 1.37
CA ILE A 191 -5.00 30.68 0.97
C ILE A 191 -4.98 30.92 -0.54
N LYS A 192 -5.42 29.95 -1.35
CA LYS A 192 -5.52 30.07 -2.80
C LYS A 192 -6.36 31.29 -3.21
N ASN A 193 -7.53 31.48 -2.62
CA ASN A 193 -8.41 32.60 -2.93
C ASN A 193 -7.79 33.95 -2.56
N LYS A 194 -7.12 34.05 -1.40
CA LYS A 194 -6.41 35.27 -1.00
C LYS A 194 -5.28 35.63 -1.96
N ILE A 195 -4.58 34.63 -2.50
CA ILE A 195 -3.54 34.80 -3.52
C ILE A 195 -4.14 35.30 -4.84
N ILE A 196 -5.22 34.67 -5.32
CA ILE A 196 -5.89 35.06 -6.57
C ILE A 196 -6.42 36.51 -6.51
N ILE A 197 -6.96 36.93 -5.35
CA ILE A 197 -7.49 38.28 -5.14
C ILE A 197 -6.37 39.31 -4.88
N GLY A 198 -5.10 38.89 -4.86
CA GLY A 198 -3.96 39.78 -4.62
C GLY A 198 -3.85 40.29 -3.18
N LYS A 199 -4.57 39.67 -2.24
CA LYS A 199 -4.52 40.01 -0.79
C LYS A 199 -3.40 39.30 -0.04
N LEU A 200 -2.77 38.30 -0.66
CA LEU A 200 -1.67 37.55 -0.10
C LEU A 200 -0.66 37.28 -1.21
N GLU A 201 0.60 37.65 -0.99
CA GLU A 201 1.68 37.29 -1.89
C GLU A 201 2.04 35.82 -1.73
N VAL A 202 2.34 35.15 -2.84
CA VAL A 202 2.84 33.78 -2.81
C VAL A 202 4.17 33.80 -2.10
N LYS A 203 4.29 33.10 -0.97
CA LYS A 203 5.60 32.75 -0.44
C LYS A 203 6.24 31.78 -1.44
N GLU A 204 7.10 32.28 -2.30
CA GLU A 204 7.84 31.44 -3.24
C GLU A 204 8.83 30.53 -2.49
N ASN A 205 9.06 29.33 -3.01
CA ASN A 205 10.02 28.35 -2.48
C ASN A 205 9.75 27.87 -1.04
N VAL A 206 8.48 27.65 -0.68
CA VAL A 206 8.14 26.92 0.57
C VAL A 206 8.68 25.48 0.51
N ILE A 207 8.67 24.90 -0.68
CA ILE A 207 9.26 23.59 -0.95
C ILE A 207 10.47 23.73 -1.88
N GLU A 208 11.50 22.91 -1.65
CA GLU A 208 12.77 22.98 -2.37
C GLU A 208 12.63 22.48 -3.82
N GLU A 209 11.93 21.35 -4.00
CA GLU A 209 11.80 20.63 -5.28
C GLU A 209 10.36 20.61 -5.80
N ILE A 210 10.22 20.36 -7.11
CA ILE A 210 8.91 20.18 -7.73
C ILE A 210 8.34 18.83 -7.28
N PRO A 211 7.11 18.79 -6.74
CA PRO A 211 6.56 17.54 -6.27
C PRO A 211 6.19 16.60 -7.43
N HIS A 212 6.35 15.30 -7.22
CA HIS A 212 5.85 14.24 -8.09
C HIS A 212 4.67 13.51 -7.43
N ILE A 213 3.88 12.81 -8.24
CA ILE A 213 2.72 12.03 -7.79
C ILE A 213 3.08 10.55 -7.82
N VAL A 214 3.02 9.91 -6.65
CA VAL A 214 3.20 8.47 -6.49
C VAL A 214 1.94 7.76 -6.98
N ASP A 215 2.10 7.02 -8.07
CA ASP A 215 1.03 6.40 -8.84
C ASP A 215 0.13 5.50 -8.03
N SER A 216 0.71 4.77 -7.09
CA SER A 216 0.06 3.74 -6.29
C SER A 216 -0.66 4.25 -5.05
N LEU A 217 -0.27 5.42 -4.56
CA LEU A 217 -0.96 6.13 -3.49
C LEU A 217 -2.07 7.04 -4.01
N CYS A 218 -1.98 7.47 -5.28
CA CYS A 218 -2.97 8.37 -5.87
C CYS A 218 -4.32 7.67 -6.08
N ILE A 219 -5.33 8.12 -5.32
CA ILE A 219 -6.73 7.67 -5.46
C ILE A 219 -7.55 8.54 -6.43
N THR A 220 -6.89 9.42 -7.19
CA THR A 220 -7.52 10.32 -8.18
C THR A 220 -8.68 11.16 -7.63
N CYS A 221 -8.58 11.63 -6.37
CA CYS A 221 -9.64 12.38 -5.71
C CYS A 221 -9.81 13.83 -6.20
N GLY A 222 -8.88 14.37 -7.00
CA GLY A 222 -8.99 15.72 -7.55
C GLY A 222 -8.46 16.85 -6.66
N THR A 223 -8.42 16.65 -5.34
CA THR A 223 -8.16 17.70 -4.34
C THR A 223 -6.89 18.53 -4.60
N CYS A 224 -5.79 17.88 -4.98
CA CYS A 224 -4.54 18.57 -5.25
C CYS A 224 -4.61 19.51 -6.45
N LYS A 225 -5.42 19.17 -7.46
CA LYS A 225 -5.69 20.01 -8.62
C LYS A 225 -6.53 21.22 -8.21
N ASP A 226 -7.53 21.01 -7.35
CA ASP A 226 -8.45 22.06 -6.93
C ASP A 226 -7.76 23.17 -6.12
N VAL A 227 -6.75 22.82 -5.31
CA VAL A 227 -5.97 23.79 -4.52
C VAL A 227 -4.70 24.27 -5.23
N CYS A 228 -4.36 23.72 -6.39
CA CYS A 228 -3.16 24.12 -7.13
C CYS A 228 -3.27 25.56 -7.62
N ILE A 229 -2.18 26.31 -7.52
CA ILE A 229 -2.04 27.66 -8.10
C ILE A 229 -1.52 27.58 -9.53
N GLY A 230 -0.62 26.63 -9.80
CA GLY A 230 -0.19 26.28 -11.15
C GLY A 230 -1.07 25.17 -11.75
N GLU A 231 -0.44 24.20 -12.42
CA GLU A 231 -1.16 23.17 -13.18
C GLU A 231 -0.70 21.75 -12.83
N ILE A 232 -1.67 20.87 -12.57
CA ILE A 232 -1.47 19.43 -12.34
C ILE A 232 -2.36 18.66 -13.32
N ASP A 233 -1.73 17.80 -14.14
CA ASP A 233 -2.44 16.83 -14.95
C ASP A 233 -2.59 15.51 -14.17
N LEU A 234 -3.81 15.22 -13.74
CA LEU A 234 -4.13 14.01 -13.01
C LEU A 234 -4.24 12.76 -13.89
N LYS A 235 -4.42 12.90 -15.21
CA LYS A 235 -4.46 11.76 -16.12
C LYS A 235 -3.06 11.19 -16.31
N GLU A 236 -2.11 12.09 -16.58
CA GLU A 236 -0.69 11.77 -16.73
C GLU A 236 0.07 11.74 -15.40
N LYS A 237 -0.61 12.09 -14.28
CA LYS A 237 -0.07 12.20 -12.92
C LYS A 237 1.21 13.05 -12.84
N LYS A 238 1.22 14.17 -13.58
CA LYS A 238 2.37 15.08 -13.69
C LYS A 238 2.01 16.48 -13.23
N VAL A 239 2.96 17.13 -12.58
CA VAL A 239 2.90 18.56 -12.29
C VAL A 239 3.48 19.29 -13.49
N VAL A 240 2.67 20.08 -14.18
CA VAL A 240 3.04 20.78 -15.41
C VAL A 240 3.65 22.14 -15.07
N GLU A 241 2.99 22.89 -14.20
CA GLU A 241 3.43 24.21 -13.75
C GLU A 241 3.38 24.29 -12.22
N CYS A 242 4.49 24.70 -11.58
CA CYS A 242 4.61 24.71 -10.13
C CYS A 242 5.24 26.00 -9.61
N VAL A 243 4.53 26.67 -8.69
CA VAL A 243 5.04 27.85 -7.96
C VAL A 243 5.67 27.50 -6.60
N LYS A 244 5.85 26.20 -6.31
CA LYS A 244 6.46 25.69 -5.08
C LYS A 244 5.82 26.20 -3.77
N CYS A 245 4.49 26.30 -3.76
CA CYS A 245 3.72 26.75 -2.59
C CYS A 245 3.44 25.64 -1.54
N GLY A 246 3.56 24.36 -1.92
CA GLY A 246 3.34 23.22 -1.03
C GLY A 246 1.88 22.84 -0.71
N LEU A 247 0.89 23.60 -1.18
CA LEU A 247 -0.54 23.36 -0.85
C LEU A 247 -1.03 21.96 -1.23
N CYS A 248 -0.58 21.45 -2.38
CA CYS A 248 -0.97 20.12 -2.86
C CYS A 248 -0.47 18.98 -1.94
N ILE A 249 0.69 19.16 -1.30
CA ILE A 249 1.26 18.19 -0.35
C ILE A 249 0.40 18.16 0.92
N GLU A 250 -0.01 19.33 1.42
CA GLU A 250 -0.80 19.43 2.64
C GLU A 250 -2.18 18.78 2.54
N VAL A 251 -2.84 18.90 1.38
CA VAL A 251 -4.20 18.39 1.18
C VAL A 251 -4.25 16.97 0.63
N CYS A 252 -3.11 16.32 0.37
CA CYS A 252 -3.10 14.98 -0.18
C CYS A 252 -3.44 13.95 0.91
N PRO A 253 -4.62 13.28 0.87
CA PRO A 253 -5.02 12.35 1.93
C PRO A 253 -4.10 11.14 2.06
N THR A 254 -3.57 10.68 0.93
CA THR A 254 -2.79 9.45 0.86
C THR A 254 -1.29 9.69 0.90
N THR A 255 -0.84 10.95 1.02
CA THR A 255 0.57 11.37 0.89
C THR A 255 1.22 10.97 -0.45
N ALA A 256 0.40 10.85 -1.50
CA ALA A 256 0.87 10.55 -2.86
C ALA A 256 1.74 11.67 -3.46
N ILE A 257 1.63 12.91 -2.97
CA ILE A 257 2.40 14.03 -3.49
C ILE A 257 3.66 14.20 -2.64
N ARG A 258 4.83 14.03 -3.26
CA ARG A 258 6.14 14.02 -2.58
C ARG A 258 7.14 14.89 -3.31
N THR A 259 8.06 15.50 -2.58
CA THR A 259 9.23 16.16 -3.16
C THR A 259 10.41 15.20 -3.30
N HIS A 260 10.60 14.30 -2.34
CA HIS A 260 11.71 13.35 -2.28
C HIS A 260 11.23 11.92 -2.00
N VAL A 261 12.05 10.94 -2.38
CA VAL A 261 11.84 9.54 -1.99
C VAL A 261 12.05 9.41 -0.49
N PRO A 262 11.08 8.86 0.27
CA PRO A 262 11.22 8.75 1.71
C PRO A 262 12.39 7.82 2.09
N ILE A 263 13.27 8.31 2.95
CA ILE A 263 14.25 7.45 3.63
C ILE A 263 13.45 6.56 4.56
N ILE A 264 13.47 5.24 4.33
CA ILE A 264 12.73 4.24 5.11
C ILE A 264 13.18 4.33 6.59
N PRO A 265 12.36 4.89 7.51
CA PRO A 265 12.73 4.98 8.90
C PRO A 265 12.48 3.62 9.54
N LYS A 266 13.54 3.04 10.09
CA LYS A 266 13.51 1.73 10.73
C LYS A 266 13.12 1.89 12.20
N ARG A 267 12.27 1.01 12.70
CA ARG A 267 12.16 0.80 14.14
C ARG A 267 13.49 0.24 14.66
N LYS A 268 14.21 1.02 15.47
CA LYS A 268 15.60 0.71 15.88
C LYS A 268 15.71 -0.26 17.05
N ASP A 269 14.61 -0.85 17.51
CA ASP A 269 14.63 -1.55 18.80
C ASP A 269 15.16 -2.99 18.71
N ILE A 270 15.05 -3.61 17.52
CA ILE A 270 15.33 -5.04 17.31
C ILE A 270 16.10 -5.24 16.00
N CYS A 271 17.05 -6.16 15.99
CA CYS A 271 17.68 -6.73 14.81
C CYS A 271 17.71 -8.26 14.92
N TYR A 272 18.08 -8.96 13.86
CA TYR A 272 18.21 -10.41 13.85
C TYR A 272 19.66 -10.81 13.60
N VAL A 273 20.10 -11.88 14.26
CA VAL A 273 21.41 -12.50 14.08
C VAL A 273 21.21 -13.98 13.75
N ILE A 274 22.11 -14.53 12.94
CA ILE A 274 22.12 -15.94 12.57
C ILE A 274 23.18 -16.64 13.43
N ASP A 275 22.77 -17.71 14.10
CA ASP A 275 23.65 -18.63 14.79
C ASP A 275 24.31 -19.57 13.77
N GLU A 276 25.64 -19.50 13.69
CA GLU A 276 26.43 -20.24 12.71
C GLU A 276 26.46 -21.75 13.00
N ASP A 277 26.39 -22.15 14.28
CA ASP A 277 26.47 -23.56 14.69
C ASP A 277 25.17 -24.30 14.37
N LEU A 278 24.04 -23.59 14.40
CA LEU A 278 22.73 -24.13 14.06
C LEU A 278 22.39 -24.03 12.57
N CYS A 279 23.07 -23.14 11.82
CA CYS A 279 22.71 -22.85 10.44
C CYS A 279 23.13 -23.97 9.48
N ILE A 280 22.15 -24.59 8.82
CA ILE A 280 22.38 -25.62 7.80
C ILE A 280 22.68 -25.07 6.39
N GLY A 281 22.80 -23.74 6.23
CA GLY A 281 23.14 -23.13 4.93
C GLY A 281 22.06 -23.24 3.83
N CYS A 282 20.78 -23.45 4.18
CA CYS A 282 19.69 -23.62 3.20
C CYS A 282 19.31 -22.36 2.39
N ARG A 283 19.76 -21.17 2.81
CA ARG A 283 19.55 -19.86 2.17
C ARG A 283 18.09 -19.39 2.03
N ILE A 284 17.14 -20.01 2.74
CA ILE A 284 15.75 -19.54 2.79
C ILE A 284 15.68 -18.09 3.29
N CYS A 285 16.44 -17.76 4.35
CA CYS A 285 16.53 -16.40 4.90
C CYS A 285 16.94 -15.36 3.86
N GLN A 286 17.84 -15.70 2.93
CA GLN A 286 18.25 -14.81 1.84
C GLN A 286 17.11 -14.59 0.85
N LYS A 287 16.41 -15.66 0.47
CA LYS A 287 15.31 -15.63 -0.51
C LYS A 287 14.11 -14.81 -0.04
N VAL A 288 13.81 -14.83 1.26
CA VAL A 288 12.68 -14.11 1.86
C VAL A 288 13.00 -12.66 2.24
N CYS A 289 14.28 -12.26 2.15
CA CYS A 289 14.73 -10.92 2.51
C CYS A 289 14.50 -9.92 1.36
N HIS A 290 13.46 -9.11 1.48
CA HIS A 290 13.11 -8.11 0.46
C HIS A 290 14.00 -6.85 0.50
N VAL A 291 14.86 -6.71 1.51
CA VAL A 291 15.77 -5.57 1.70
C VAL A 291 17.24 -5.92 1.50
N ASN A 292 17.54 -7.14 1.00
CA ASN A 292 18.89 -7.62 0.76
C ASN A 292 19.85 -7.50 1.96
N ALA A 293 19.30 -7.54 3.19
CA ALA A 293 20.06 -7.48 4.42
C ALA A 293 20.82 -8.78 4.71
N VAL A 294 20.36 -9.91 4.17
CA VAL A 294 21.05 -11.19 4.31
C VAL A 294 22.12 -11.31 3.23
N LYS A 295 23.37 -11.43 3.66
CA LYS A 295 24.55 -11.65 2.81
C LYS A 295 25.11 -13.04 3.07
N ILE A 296 25.90 -13.55 2.12
CA ILE A 296 26.55 -14.86 2.24
C ILE A 296 28.04 -14.61 2.42
N SER A 297 28.62 -15.14 3.50
CA SER A 297 30.05 -15.02 3.75
C SER A 297 30.85 -15.68 2.64
N LYS A 298 31.93 -15.03 2.21
CA LYS A 298 32.83 -15.57 1.19
C LYS A 298 33.69 -16.70 1.76
N GLU A 299 34.06 -16.61 3.04
CA GLU A 299 34.90 -17.59 3.72
C GLU A 299 34.13 -18.89 4.02
N ILE A 300 33.09 -18.81 4.86
CA ILE A 300 32.41 -19.99 5.38
C ILE A 300 31.15 -20.38 4.60
N LYS A 301 30.74 -19.57 3.61
CA LYS A 301 29.53 -19.78 2.78
C LYS A 301 28.20 -19.84 3.53
N LEU A 302 28.17 -19.43 4.80
CA LEU A 302 26.95 -19.29 5.60
C LEU A 302 26.35 -17.86 5.48
N PRO A 303 25.01 -17.73 5.65
CA PRO A 303 24.35 -16.43 5.66
C PRO A 303 24.61 -15.65 6.95
N TYR A 304 24.73 -14.33 6.83
CA TYR A 304 24.75 -13.38 7.95
C TYR A 304 23.86 -12.16 7.64
N ILE A 305 23.41 -11.44 8.66
CA ILE A 305 22.47 -10.31 8.51
C ILE A 305 23.20 -9.00 8.73
N VAL A 306 23.18 -8.09 7.75
CA VAL A 306 23.75 -6.74 7.86
C VAL A 306 22.78 -5.84 8.64
N PRO A 307 23.11 -5.39 9.86
CA PRO A 307 22.20 -4.62 10.70
C PRO A 307 21.75 -3.29 10.07
N GLU A 308 22.64 -2.65 9.31
CA GLU A 308 22.40 -1.38 8.62
C GLU A 308 21.33 -1.50 7.54
N LEU A 309 21.12 -2.71 7.00
CA LEU A 309 20.11 -3.00 5.97
C LEU A 309 18.86 -3.67 6.54
N CYS A 310 18.98 -4.38 7.66
CA CYS A 310 17.87 -5.05 8.33
C CYS A 310 16.75 -4.05 8.71
N VAL A 311 15.50 -4.39 8.41
CA VAL A 311 14.31 -3.62 8.77
C VAL A 311 13.49 -4.26 9.88
N ALA A 312 14.06 -5.25 10.58
CA ALA A 312 13.45 -5.92 11.72
C ALA A 312 12.07 -6.57 11.43
N CYS A 313 11.77 -6.98 10.19
CA CYS A 313 10.46 -7.55 9.85
C CYS A 313 10.20 -8.99 10.35
N GLY A 314 11.28 -9.69 10.76
CA GLY A 314 11.23 -11.07 11.27
C GLY A 314 10.85 -12.12 10.24
N ALA A 315 10.89 -11.80 8.94
CA ALA A 315 10.60 -12.79 7.89
C ALA A 315 11.63 -13.93 7.88
N CYS A 316 12.91 -13.61 8.07
CA CYS A 316 13.97 -14.61 8.10
C CYS A 316 13.85 -15.57 9.29
N GLU A 317 13.53 -15.06 10.48
CA GLU A 317 13.32 -15.86 11.69
C GLU A 317 12.18 -16.86 11.52
N ARG A 318 11.01 -16.39 11.06
CA ARG A 318 9.82 -17.24 10.88
C ARG A 318 10.02 -18.36 9.85
N GLU A 319 10.76 -18.09 8.80
CA GLU A 319 10.97 -19.02 7.69
C GLU A 319 12.19 -19.93 7.91
N CYS A 320 12.91 -19.77 9.04
CA CYS A 320 14.07 -20.60 9.36
C CYS A 320 13.63 -22.00 9.83
N PRO A 321 13.92 -23.08 9.07
CA PRO A 321 13.45 -24.42 9.42
C PRO A 321 14.15 -25.02 10.66
N VAL A 322 15.30 -24.48 11.04
CA VAL A 322 16.16 -24.97 12.14
C VAL A 322 16.21 -24.00 13.32
N GLY A 323 15.47 -22.89 13.28
CA GLY A 323 15.45 -21.90 14.37
C GLY A 323 16.80 -21.21 14.63
N ALA A 324 17.71 -21.18 13.66
CA ALA A 324 19.05 -20.60 13.79
C ALA A 324 19.07 -19.06 13.81
N ILE A 325 17.93 -18.38 13.86
CA ILE A 325 17.85 -16.92 13.76
C ILE A 325 17.13 -16.40 14.99
N ARG A 326 17.75 -15.44 15.71
CA ARG A 326 17.20 -14.87 16.94
C ARG A 326 17.15 -13.35 16.90
N ALA A 327 16.16 -12.77 17.57
CA ALA A 327 16.04 -11.34 17.80
C ALA A 327 17.03 -10.86 18.88
N VAL A 328 17.73 -9.75 18.60
CA VAL A 328 18.73 -9.12 19.48
C VAL A 328 18.65 -7.60 19.41
N LYS A 329 19.36 -6.90 20.29
CA LYS A 329 19.54 -5.45 20.17
C LYS A 329 20.45 -5.11 18.97
N PRO A 330 20.27 -3.96 18.29
CA PRO A 330 21.09 -3.59 17.14
C PRO A 330 22.59 -3.50 17.44
N GLU A 331 22.97 -3.13 18.66
CA GLU A 331 24.37 -3.05 19.08
C GLU A 331 25.02 -4.44 19.10
N GLU A 332 24.34 -5.43 19.68
CA GLU A 332 24.77 -6.83 19.68
C GLU A 332 24.85 -7.39 18.24
N ALA A 333 23.88 -7.05 17.38
CA ALA A 333 23.89 -7.47 15.98
C ALA A 333 25.09 -6.90 15.21
N LYS A 334 25.44 -5.63 15.45
CA LYS A 334 26.63 -5.00 14.86
C LYS A 334 27.90 -5.69 15.31
N GLU A 335 28.00 -6.02 16.59
CA GLU A 335 29.18 -6.68 17.14
C GLU A 335 29.36 -8.11 16.58
N ALA A 336 28.27 -8.89 16.53
CA ALA A 336 28.27 -10.24 15.97
C ALA A 336 28.73 -10.29 14.51
N VAL A 337 28.39 -9.27 13.72
CA VAL A 337 28.60 -9.26 12.27
C VAL A 337 29.85 -8.46 11.86
N LYS A 338 30.41 -7.66 12.77
CA LYS A 338 31.60 -6.82 12.52
C LYS A 338 32.77 -7.62 11.95
N ARG A 339 33.04 -8.79 12.54
CA ARG A 339 34.12 -9.68 12.08
C ARG A 339 33.87 -10.13 10.63
N ARG A 340 32.66 -10.61 10.33
CA ARG A 340 32.25 -11.09 9.01
C ARG A 340 32.37 -10.02 7.92
N ILE A 341 31.93 -8.79 8.20
CA ILE A 341 32.04 -7.68 7.24
C ILE A 341 33.51 -7.39 6.91
N ILE A 342 34.39 -7.43 7.91
CA ILE A 342 35.83 -7.19 7.72
C ILE A 342 36.46 -8.33 6.93
N GLU A 343 36.19 -9.59 7.30
CA GLU A 343 36.68 -10.79 6.61
C GLU A 343 36.29 -10.78 5.13
N ASP A 344 35.00 -10.58 4.83
CA ASP A 344 34.51 -10.56 3.46
C ASP A 344 35.11 -9.42 2.64
N LYS A 345 35.31 -8.23 3.25
CA LYS A 345 35.93 -7.08 2.58
C LYS A 345 37.42 -7.30 2.30
N ILE A 346 38.13 -8.00 3.19
CA ILE A 346 39.52 -8.39 2.94
C ILE A 346 39.59 -9.37 1.77
N ILE A 347 38.70 -10.37 1.74
CA ILE A 347 38.63 -11.32 0.62
C ILE A 347 38.30 -10.62 -0.69
N GLU A 348 37.37 -9.65 -0.69
CA GLU A 348 37.06 -8.82 -1.86
C GLU A 348 38.28 -8.09 -2.40
N ASN A 349 39.02 -7.39 -1.54
CA ASN A 349 40.22 -6.67 -1.97
C ASN A 349 41.28 -7.62 -2.54
N ILE A 350 41.49 -8.79 -1.91
CA ILE A 350 42.44 -9.80 -2.39
C ILE A 350 42.01 -10.34 -3.76
N GLU A 351 40.72 -10.63 -3.95
CA GLU A 351 40.18 -11.07 -5.24
C GLU A 351 40.37 -10.00 -6.32
N GLU A 352 40.10 -8.72 -6.03
CA GLU A 352 40.32 -7.60 -6.95
C GLU A 352 41.80 -7.44 -7.33
N ASP A 353 42.70 -7.52 -6.34
CA ASP A 353 44.15 -7.45 -6.55
C ASP A 353 44.65 -8.63 -7.41
N LEU A 354 44.15 -9.84 -7.16
CA LEU A 354 44.44 -11.03 -7.97
C LEU A 354 43.97 -10.86 -9.41
N ILE A 355 42.75 -10.37 -9.63
CA ILE A 355 42.21 -10.12 -10.97
C ILE A 355 43.09 -9.09 -11.69
N SER A 356 43.36 -7.95 -11.05
CA SER A 356 44.24 -6.89 -11.58
C SER A 356 45.64 -7.41 -11.92
N PHE A 357 46.20 -8.27 -11.06
CA PHE A 357 47.49 -8.90 -11.31
C PHE A 357 47.43 -9.85 -12.51
N THR A 358 46.42 -10.71 -12.61
CA THR A 358 46.26 -11.65 -13.74
C THR A 358 46.08 -10.93 -15.08
N GLU A 359 45.33 -9.82 -15.11
CA GLU A 359 45.18 -8.99 -16.32
C GLU A 359 46.50 -8.35 -16.74
N LYS A 360 47.26 -7.80 -15.79
CA LYS A 360 48.59 -7.23 -16.06
C LYS A 360 49.56 -8.30 -16.55
N TYR A 361 49.58 -9.45 -15.89
CA TYR A 361 50.41 -10.58 -16.30
C TYR A 361 50.05 -11.04 -17.72
N GLY A 362 48.76 -11.16 -18.05
CA GLY A 362 48.29 -11.48 -19.40
C GLY A 362 48.79 -10.50 -20.46
N LYS A 363 48.69 -9.18 -20.19
CA LYS A 363 49.21 -8.13 -21.09
C LYS A 363 50.72 -8.24 -21.30
N VAL A 364 51.48 -8.43 -20.23
CA VAL A 364 52.94 -8.60 -20.30
C VAL A 364 53.31 -9.83 -21.13
N MET A 365 52.60 -10.95 -20.93
CA MET A 365 52.85 -12.17 -21.71
C MET A 365 52.55 -11.97 -23.20
N GLU A 366 51.47 -11.27 -23.54
CA GLU A 366 51.12 -10.93 -24.93
C GLU A 366 52.18 -10.01 -25.58
N GLU A 367 52.72 -9.05 -24.82
CA GLU A 367 53.82 -8.18 -25.26
C GLU A 367 55.13 -8.95 -25.49
N ILE A 368 55.48 -9.87 -24.57
CA ILE A 368 56.65 -10.74 -24.70
C ILE A 368 56.53 -11.61 -25.96
N GLU A 369 55.36 -12.17 -26.23
CA GLU A 369 55.10 -12.99 -27.42
C GLU A 369 55.19 -12.17 -28.72
N LYS A 370 54.66 -10.94 -28.73
CA LYS A 370 54.84 -10.01 -29.86
C LYS A 370 56.31 -9.67 -30.10
N LEU A 371 57.07 -9.41 -29.03
CA LEU A 371 58.50 -9.10 -29.10
C LEU A 371 59.33 -10.30 -29.58
N SER A 372 59.03 -11.51 -29.12
CA SER A 372 59.73 -12.73 -29.54
C SER A 372 59.49 -13.02 -31.01
N LEU A 373 58.23 -12.93 -31.47
CA LEU A 373 57.86 -13.08 -32.88
C LEU A 373 58.50 -12.01 -33.78
N LYS A 374 58.59 -10.75 -33.29
CA LYS A 374 59.25 -9.66 -34.01
C LYS A 374 60.76 -9.93 -34.17
N LYS A 375 61.44 -10.30 -33.08
CA LYS A 375 62.87 -10.66 -33.11
C LYS A 375 63.15 -11.83 -34.07
N MET A 376 62.35 -12.90 -34.00
CA MET A 376 62.46 -14.03 -34.91
C MET A 376 62.28 -13.63 -36.38
N LYS A 377 61.31 -12.77 -36.70
CA LYS A 377 61.10 -12.27 -38.07
C LYS A 377 62.26 -11.41 -38.58
N GLU A 378 62.83 -10.56 -37.73
CA GLU A 378 63.99 -9.72 -38.09
C GLU A 378 65.24 -10.57 -38.34
N GLU A 379 65.47 -11.58 -37.51
CA GLU A 379 66.60 -12.49 -37.65
C GLU A 379 66.47 -13.39 -38.88
N LEU A 380 65.26 -13.89 -39.16
CA LEU A 380 64.97 -14.63 -40.38
C LEU A 380 65.18 -13.76 -41.63
N LYS A 381 64.75 -12.49 -41.60
CA LYS A 381 64.99 -11.53 -42.69
C LYS A 381 66.48 -11.27 -42.92
N ARG A 382 67.29 -11.15 -41.86
CA ARG A 382 68.75 -11.01 -41.98
C ARG A 382 69.38 -12.24 -42.64
N LYS A 383 69.05 -13.45 -42.16
CA LYS A 383 69.57 -14.70 -42.75
C LYS A 383 69.16 -14.86 -44.22
N VAL A 384 67.91 -14.55 -44.56
CA VAL A 384 67.45 -14.57 -45.96
C VAL A 384 68.18 -13.54 -46.82
N HIS A 385 68.50 -12.35 -46.27
CA HIS A 385 69.26 -11.34 -47.00
C HIS A 385 70.73 -11.75 -47.24
N GLU A 386 71.38 -12.34 -46.23
CA GLU A 386 72.74 -12.87 -46.35
C GLU A 386 72.81 -14.00 -47.38
N GLU A 387 71.88 -14.95 -47.35
CA GLU A 387 71.86 -16.03 -48.34
C GLU A 387 71.56 -15.52 -49.75
N ARG A 388 70.69 -14.51 -49.90
CA ARG A 388 70.50 -13.85 -51.20
C ARG A 388 71.77 -13.17 -51.71
N ARG A 389 72.60 -12.60 -50.84
CA ARG A 389 73.91 -12.03 -51.21
C ARG A 389 74.87 -13.12 -51.66
N ARG A 390 75.01 -14.21 -50.89
CA ARG A 390 75.83 -15.37 -51.26
C ARG A 390 75.44 -15.96 -52.61
N ILE A 391 74.14 -16.16 -52.85
CA ILE A 391 73.64 -16.66 -54.14
C ILE A 391 73.97 -15.69 -55.28
N LYS A 392 73.91 -14.38 -55.05
CA LYS A 392 74.29 -13.37 -56.06
C LYS A 392 75.79 -13.38 -56.34
N GLU A 393 76.63 -13.53 -55.32
CA GLU A 393 78.09 -13.64 -55.46
C GLU A 393 78.45 -14.92 -56.21
N MET A 394 77.90 -16.08 -55.83
CA MET A 394 78.06 -17.33 -56.57
C MET A 394 77.59 -17.22 -58.03
N LYS A 395 76.48 -16.52 -58.30
CA LYS A 395 76.02 -16.27 -59.67
C LYS A 395 76.98 -15.38 -60.45
N ARG A 396 77.59 -14.37 -59.84
CA ARG A 396 78.62 -13.53 -60.49
C ARG A 396 79.86 -14.34 -60.82
N GLU A 397 80.36 -15.14 -59.88
CA GLU A 397 81.49 -16.04 -60.12
C GLU A 397 81.24 -17.07 -61.23
N LEU A 398 79.99 -17.54 -61.38
CA LEU A 398 79.57 -18.43 -62.46
C LEU A 398 79.47 -17.71 -63.82
N TYR A 399 79.11 -16.43 -63.84
CA TYR A 399 79.08 -15.61 -65.05
C TYR A 399 80.49 -15.22 -65.52
N ASP A 400 81.38 -14.84 -64.60
CA ASP A 400 82.79 -14.49 -64.92
C ASP A 400 83.59 -15.71 -65.43
N LYS A 401 83.19 -16.92 -65.07
CA LYS A 401 83.74 -18.17 -65.63
C LYS A 401 83.20 -18.52 -67.02
N LYS A 402 82.10 -17.90 -67.45
CA LYS A 402 81.47 -18.13 -68.77
C LYS A 402 82.00 -17.17 -69.85
N ASP A 403 82.43 -15.96 -69.48
CA ASP A 403 83.03 -14.98 -70.41
C ASP A 403 84.54 -15.19 -70.65
N ASN A 404 85.19 -16.11 -69.91
CA ASN A 404 86.60 -16.49 -70.08
C ASN A 404 86.78 -17.88 -70.76
N ARG A 405 85.77 -18.36 -71.47
CA ARG A 405 85.80 -19.53 -72.36
C ARG A 405 85.25 -19.11 -73.72
#